data_AF-A0A380P822-F1
#
_entry.id   AF-A0A380P822-F1
#
_cell.length_a   1.000
_cell.length_b   1.000
_cell.length_c   1.000
_cell.angle_alpha   90.00
_cell.angle_beta   90.00
_cell.angle_gamma   90.00
#
_symmetry.space_group_name_H-M   'P 1'
#
loop_
_entity.id
_entity.type
_entity.pdbx_description
1 polymer ?
#
loop_
_entity_poly.entity_id
_entity_poly.type
_entity_poly.pdbx_seq_one_letter_code
_entity_poly.pdbx_strand_id
1 'polypeptide(L)'
;MDFRYKTHFKATPGQNGATKGMTGRSAEDLVIKVPEGTTVTNTETGQIVADLTEPGQELVVAEGGRGGRGNIHLRLQKSCTRNCRKW
;
A
#
# COMPACT_ATOMS: atom_id res chain seq x y z
N MET A 1 -7.66 -25.13 -7.14
CA MET A 1 -8.77 -24.14 -7.13
C MET A 1 -8.96 -23.67 -5.71
N ASP A 2 -8.20 -22.64 -5.34
CA ASP A 2 -7.76 -22.38 -3.98
C ASP A 2 -8.59 -21.28 -3.27
N PHE A 3 -9.48 -20.61 -4.03
CA PHE A 3 -10.40 -19.58 -3.55
C PHE A 3 -11.55 -20.10 -2.67
N ARG A 4 -11.79 -21.43 -2.65
CA ARG A 4 -12.80 -22.04 -1.79
C ARG A 4 -12.40 -22.10 -0.32
N TYR A 5 -11.10 -22.13 -0.03
CA TYR A 5 -10.58 -22.31 1.33
C TYR A 5 -10.01 -21.03 1.94
N LYS A 6 -9.54 -20.10 1.10
CA LYS A 6 -9.07 -18.77 1.52
C LYS A 6 -9.91 -17.69 0.83
N THR A 7 -10.78 -17.06 1.61
CA THR A 7 -11.63 -15.95 1.17
C THR A 7 -10.95 -14.59 1.36
N HIS A 8 -10.02 -14.47 2.31
CA HIS A 8 -9.34 -13.22 2.61
C HIS A 8 -7.85 -13.31 2.31
N PHE A 9 -7.42 -12.53 1.33
CA PHE A 9 -6.02 -12.34 0.97
C PHE A 9 -5.54 -11.01 1.52
N LYS A 10 -4.50 -11.03 2.34
CA LYS A 10 -3.89 -9.83 2.92
C LYS A 10 -2.41 -9.83 2.59
N ALA A 11 -1.94 -8.77 1.93
CA ALA A 11 -0.53 -8.56 1.68
C ALA A 11 0.22 -8.33 3.01
N THR A 12 1.53 -8.58 3.01
CA THR A 12 2.37 -8.31 4.18
C THR A 12 2.39 -6.81 4.48
N PRO A 13 2.35 -6.38 5.76
CA PRO A 13 2.53 -4.98 6.11
C PRO A 13 3.99 -4.55 5.92
N GLY A 14 4.21 -3.29 5.55
CA GLY A 14 5.55 -2.70 5.50
C GLY A 14 6.19 -2.62 6.90
N GLN A 15 7.51 -2.46 6.93
CA GLN A 15 8.22 -2.32 8.20
C GLN A 15 8.14 -0.90 8.76
N ASN A 16 8.19 -0.79 10.09
CA ASN A 16 8.27 0.49 10.78
C ASN A 16 9.65 1.12 10.58
N GLY A 17 9.71 2.47 10.62
CA GLY A 17 10.97 3.20 10.69
C GLY A 17 11.68 2.94 12.01
N ALA A 18 13.01 2.96 11.99
CA ALA A 18 13.84 2.77 13.18
C ALA A 18 14.40 4.10 13.71
N THR A 19 14.96 4.05 14.93
CA THR A 19 15.67 5.17 15.54
C THR A 19 16.80 5.67 14.62
N LYS A 20 17.12 6.97 14.67
CA LYS A 20 18.09 7.68 13.79
C LYS A 20 17.60 8.01 12.37
N GLY A 21 16.29 8.09 12.16
CA GLY A 21 15.73 8.58 10.89
C GLY A 21 15.76 7.55 9.76
N MET A 22 15.85 6.28 10.10
CA MET A 22 15.76 5.19 9.14
C MET A 22 14.30 4.99 8.72
N THR A 23 14.05 4.99 7.41
CA THR A 23 12.75 4.60 6.84
C THR A 23 12.64 3.08 6.85
N GLY A 24 11.46 2.56 7.20
CA GLY A 24 11.19 1.12 7.15
C GLY A 24 11.09 0.61 5.71
N ARG A 25 11.28 -0.71 5.54
CA ARG A 25 11.19 -1.38 4.23
C ARG A 25 9.75 -1.39 3.71
N SER A 26 9.58 -1.18 2.41
CA SER A 26 8.33 -1.45 1.72
C SER A 26 7.97 -2.94 1.82
N ALA A 27 6.69 -3.22 1.91
CA ALA A 27 6.18 -4.59 1.90
C ALA A 27 6.30 -5.22 0.52
N GLU A 28 6.30 -6.56 0.49
CA GLU A 28 6.23 -7.33 -0.74
C GLU A 28 4.78 -7.41 -1.23
N ASP A 29 4.61 -7.37 -2.56
CA ASP A 29 3.30 -7.49 -3.19
C ASP A 29 2.78 -8.93 -3.11
N LEU A 30 1.47 -9.08 -2.88
CA LEU A 30 0.80 -10.38 -2.89
C LEU A 30 0.18 -10.63 -4.26
N VAL A 31 0.83 -11.47 -5.07
CA VAL A 31 0.32 -11.86 -6.40
C VAL A 31 -0.59 -13.08 -6.29
N ILE A 32 -1.80 -12.96 -6.81
CA ILE A 32 -2.79 -14.05 -6.85
C ILE A 32 -2.99 -14.46 -8.30
N LYS A 33 -2.70 -15.73 -8.60
CA LYS A 33 -2.88 -16.29 -9.93
C LYS A 33 -4.34 -16.68 -10.14
N VAL A 34 -4.93 -16.20 -11.22
CA VAL A 34 -6.29 -16.52 -11.65
C VAL A 34 -6.26 -17.10 -13.07
N PRO A 35 -7.25 -17.92 -13.45
CA PRO A 35 -7.39 -18.35 -14.84
C PRO A 35 -7.77 -17.18 -15.76
N GLU A 36 -7.51 -17.36 -17.06
CA GLU A 36 -7.95 -16.44 -18.10
C GLU A 36 -9.49 -16.32 -18.13
N GLY A 37 -9.99 -15.13 -18.44
CA GLY A 37 -11.42 -14.82 -18.43
C GLY A 37 -11.99 -14.56 -17.03
N THR A 38 -11.15 -14.18 -16.06
CA THR A 38 -11.62 -13.79 -14.72
C THR A 38 -12.04 -12.31 -14.71
N THR A 39 -13.31 -12.05 -14.40
CA THR A 39 -13.84 -10.70 -14.17
C THR A 39 -13.66 -10.31 -12.70
N VAL A 40 -12.99 -9.18 -12.44
CA VAL A 40 -12.82 -8.63 -11.08
C VAL A 40 -13.88 -7.57 -10.83
N THR A 41 -14.72 -7.77 -9.82
CA THR A 41 -15.78 -6.83 -9.44
C THR A 41 -15.61 -6.37 -8.00
N ASN A 42 -15.91 -5.10 -7.74
CA ASN A 42 -15.98 -4.57 -6.39
C ASN A 42 -17.33 -4.95 -5.77
N THR A 43 -17.32 -5.67 -4.65
CA THR A 43 -18.54 -6.14 -3.98
C THR A 43 -19.39 -5.02 -3.39
N GLU A 44 -18.79 -3.90 -3.00
CA GLU A 44 -19.54 -2.80 -2.37
C GLU A 44 -20.16 -1.85 -3.40
N THR A 45 -19.44 -1.54 -4.48
CA THR A 45 -19.90 -0.59 -5.51
C THR A 45 -20.54 -1.26 -6.71
N GLY A 46 -20.40 -2.59 -6.86
CA GLY A 46 -20.84 -3.34 -8.03
C GLY A 46 -20.09 -2.99 -9.32
N GLN A 47 -19.04 -2.16 -9.24
CA GLN A 47 -18.27 -1.74 -10.39
C GLN A 47 -17.32 -2.85 -10.84
N ILE A 48 -17.26 -3.06 -12.15
CA ILE A 48 -16.29 -3.95 -12.78
C ILE A 48 -14.95 -3.19 -12.81
N VAL A 49 -13.94 -3.76 -12.15
CA VAL A 49 -12.61 -3.16 -12.04
C VAL A 49 -11.83 -3.44 -13.32
N ALA A 50 -11.76 -4.71 -13.72
CA ALA A 50 -11.25 -5.12 -15.02
C ALA A 50 -11.57 -6.59 -15.32
N ASP A 51 -11.39 -6.96 -16.58
CA ASP A 51 -11.34 -8.34 -17.06
C ASP A 51 -9.90 -8.74 -17.39
N LEU A 52 -9.49 -9.90 -16.90
CA LEU A 52 -8.18 -10.49 -17.17
C LEU A 52 -8.33 -11.49 -18.33
N THR A 53 -8.18 -11.00 -19.55
CA THR A 53 -8.39 -11.79 -20.79
C THR A 53 -7.08 -12.26 -21.41
N GLU A 54 -5.97 -11.57 -21.17
CA GLU A 54 -4.67 -11.89 -21.77
C GLU A 54 -3.74 -12.62 -20.79
N PRO A 55 -2.97 -13.61 -21.26
CA PRO A 55 -1.99 -14.30 -20.43
C PRO A 55 -0.85 -13.36 -20.04
N GLY A 56 -0.63 -13.19 -18.73
CA GLY A 56 0.41 -12.29 -18.19
C GLY A 56 -0.08 -10.88 -17.87
N GLN A 57 -1.37 -10.60 -18.06
CA GLN A 57 -1.98 -9.35 -17.62
C GLN A 57 -1.98 -9.25 -16.09
N GLU A 58 -1.44 -8.16 -15.56
CA GLU A 58 -1.40 -7.87 -14.13
C GLU A 58 -2.34 -6.69 -13.82
N LEU A 59 -3.15 -6.83 -12.77
CA LEU A 59 -4.07 -5.80 -12.32
C LEU A 59 -3.90 -5.55 -10.82
N VAL A 60 -3.69 -4.29 -10.46
CA VAL A 60 -3.66 -3.87 -9.05
C VAL A 60 -5.10 -3.68 -8.56
N VAL A 61 -5.59 -4.64 -7.78
CA VAL A 61 -6.96 -4.61 -7.23
C VAL A 61 -7.03 -3.83 -5.91
N ALA A 62 -5.95 -3.84 -5.13
CA ALA A 62 -5.85 -3.14 -3.85
C ALA A 62 -4.46 -2.51 -3.72
N GLU A 63 -4.41 -1.18 -3.65
CA GLU A 63 -3.16 -0.47 -3.41
C GLU A 63 -2.78 -0.49 -1.92
N GLY A 64 -1.50 -0.72 -1.64
CA GLY A 64 -0.95 -0.63 -0.30
C GLY A 64 -0.99 0.80 0.24
N GLY A 65 -1.24 0.94 1.54
CA GLY A 65 -1.19 2.25 2.21
C GLY A 65 0.20 2.87 2.17
N ARG A 66 0.28 4.20 2.05
CA ARG A 66 1.54 4.93 2.07
C ARG A 66 2.20 4.84 3.46
N GLY A 67 3.51 4.60 3.49
CA GLY A 67 4.29 4.55 4.73
C GLY A 67 4.18 5.83 5.57
N GLY A 68 4.09 5.68 6.88
CA GLY A 68 3.95 6.78 7.84
C GLY A 68 5.15 7.73 7.85
N ARG A 69 4.89 9.03 7.98
CA ARG A 69 5.94 10.05 8.08
C ARG A 69 6.46 10.15 9.51
N GLY A 70 7.77 9.93 9.69
CA GLY A 70 8.43 10.02 10.99
C GLY A 70 8.55 11.47 11.50
N ASN A 71 8.91 11.61 12.78
CA ASN A 71 9.02 12.90 13.47
C ASN A 71 10.00 13.89 12.79
N ILE A 72 11.01 13.40 12.06
CA ILE A 72 11.96 14.25 11.31
C ILE A 72 11.23 15.09 10.25
N HIS A 73 10.26 14.49 9.55
CA HIS A 73 9.46 15.18 8.54
C HIS A 73 8.46 16.16 9.18
N LEU A 74 7.95 15.85 10.37
CA LEU A 74 6.94 16.66 11.06
C LEU A 74 7.53 17.80 11.91
N ARG A 75 8.79 17.68 12.37
CA ARG A 75 9.46 18.66 13.23
C ARG A 75 9.64 20.04 12.62
N LEU A 76 9.64 20.15 11.29
CA LEU A 76 9.82 21.45 10.62
C LEU A 76 8.53 22.31 10.62
N GLN A 77 7.38 21.77 11.01
CA GLN A 77 6.11 22.47 10.78
C GLN A 77 5.62 23.36 11.94
N LYS A 78 6.20 23.27 13.15
CA LYS A 78 5.71 24.03 14.33
C LYS A 78 6.77 24.60 15.29
N SER A 79 8.04 24.71 14.89
CA SER A 79 9.06 25.38 15.73
C SER A 79 9.86 26.43 14.96
N CYS A 80 9.15 27.35 14.31
CA CYS A 80 9.70 28.68 14.07
C CYS A 80 8.85 29.69 14.85
N THR A 81 8.75 29.49 16.16
CA THR A 81 8.22 30.49 17.08
C THR A 81 9.27 30.73 18.16
N ARG A 82 9.72 31.98 18.20
CA ARG A 82 10.70 32.58 19.12
C ARG A 82 12.19 32.33 18.84
N ASN A 83 12.74 33.37 18.22
CA ASN A 83 14.02 33.98 18.58
C ASN A 83 15.27 33.39 17.89
N CYS A 84 15.34 33.55 16.56
CA CYS A 84 16.61 33.56 15.85
C CYS A 84 17.15 35.01 15.87
N ARG A 85 18.24 35.21 16.62
CA ARG A 85 18.93 36.48 16.88
C ARG A 85 19.23 37.23 15.57
N LYS A 86 19.01 38.55 15.57
CA LYS A 86 19.74 39.49 14.70
C LYS A 86 20.75 40.25 15.57
N TRP A 87 22.01 40.17 15.13
CA TRP A 87 23.20 40.98 15.39
C TRP A 87 23.17 41.94 16.58
#